data_AF-A0A383C7P5-F1
#
_entry.id   AF-A0A383C7P5-F1
#
_cell.length_a   1.000
_cell.length_b   1.000
_cell.length_c   1.000
_cell.angle_alpha   90.00
_cell.angle_beta   90.00
_cell.angle_gamma   90.00
#
_symmetry.space_group_name_H-M   'P 1'
#
loop_
_entity.id
_entity.type
_entity.pdbx_description
1 polymer ?
#
loop_
_entity_poly.entity_id
_entity_poly.type
_entity_poly.pdbx_seq_one_letter_code
_entity_poly.pdbx_strand_id
1 'polypeptide(L)'
;VSNTRPNIGDTLGELSTPRLLIDVPAMDHNFDVIAKTYAGKVCKMRQHAKNIKSPLIMQRQIDAGGTLNGVCAAKVTEAEVMVEGGIRDILVTSEVSSPSKLRRLASLAKIADIKLCVDNPENLEQVSQIALDTESKIGVLIEVDTSMGRAGVRTPE
;
A
#
# COMPACT_ATOMS: atom_id res chain seq x y z
N VAL A 1 2.46 34.26 -7.29
CA VAL A 1 3.19 33.33 -6.39
C VAL A 1 4.38 32.83 -7.18
N SER A 2 5.61 33.13 -6.77
CA SER A 2 6.80 32.73 -7.53
C SER A 2 6.83 31.20 -7.69
N ASN A 3 7.21 30.73 -8.88
CA ASN A 3 7.24 29.31 -9.19
C ASN A 3 8.34 28.65 -8.33
N THR A 4 7.96 28.04 -7.21
CA THR A 4 8.88 27.36 -6.28
C THR A 4 9.22 25.94 -6.75
N ARG A 5 8.95 25.57 -8.01
CA ARG A 5 9.39 24.28 -8.54
C ARG A 5 10.83 24.41 -9.04
N PRO A 6 11.75 23.52 -8.61
CA PRO A 6 13.09 23.49 -9.18
C PRO A 6 13.00 23.11 -10.67
N ASN A 7 13.95 23.61 -11.45
CA ASN A 7 14.11 23.19 -12.82
C ASN A 7 14.92 21.89 -12.88
N ILE A 8 14.69 21.10 -13.92
CA ILE A 8 15.52 19.94 -14.19
C ILE A 8 16.93 20.45 -14.53
N GLY A 9 17.93 19.98 -13.79
CA GLY A 9 19.33 20.40 -13.94
C GLY A 9 19.84 21.31 -12.82
N ASP A 10 18.96 21.87 -11.98
CA ASP A 10 19.36 22.65 -10.81
C ASP A 10 20.28 21.80 -9.90
N THR A 11 21.37 22.40 -9.46
CA THR A 11 22.27 21.83 -8.46
C THR A 11 21.65 21.91 -7.06
N LEU A 12 22.16 21.09 -6.12
CA LEU A 12 21.66 21.09 -4.74
C LEU A 12 21.76 22.45 -4.06
N GLY A 13 22.76 23.27 -4.41
CA GLY A 13 22.96 24.61 -3.84
C GLY A 13 21.96 25.65 -4.33
N GLU A 14 21.29 25.40 -5.46
CA GLU A 14 20.30 26.30 -6.06
C GLU A 14 18.89 26.06 -5.52
N LEU A 15 18.67 24.93 -4.83
CA LEU A 15 17.37 24.55 -4.30
C LEU A 15 17.00 25.38 -3.06
N SER A 16 15.87 26.09 -3.11
CA SER A 16 15.33 26.78 -1.94
C SER A 16 14.85 25.77 -0.88
N THR A 17 15.29 25.95 0.36
CA THR A 17 14.96 25.09 1.49
C THR A 17 13.71 25.57 2.25
N PRO A 18 12.94 24.67 2.91
CA PRO A 18 13.15 23.23 3.05
C PRO A 18 12.65 22.40 1.85
N ARG A 19 13.33 21.28 1.56
CA ARG A 19 12.93 20.28 0.55
C ARG A 19 13.19 18.87 1.05
N LEU A 20 12.31 17.95 0.67
CA LEU A 20 12.59 16.52 0.73
C LEU A 20 13.28 16.10 -0.57
N LEU A 21 14.47 15.51 -0.46
CA LEU A 21 15.25 15.02 -1.58
C LEU A 21 15.38 13.50 -1.49
N ILE A 22 15.50 12.86 -2.65
CA ILE A 22 15.73 11.41 -2.76
C ILE A 22 16.98 11.22 -3.60
N ASP A 23 17.97 10.54 -3.03
CA ASP A 23 19.13 10.04 -3.77
C ASP A 23 18.66 8.83 -4.61
N VAL A 24 18.53 9.07 -5.92
CA VAL A 24 17.98 8.07 -6.85
C VAL A 24 18.89 6.84 -7.00
N PRO A 25 20.22 6.97 -7.23
CA PRO A 25 21.13 5.83 -7.20
C PRO A 25 21.08 5.00 -5.91
N ALA A 26 21.03 5.64 -4.75
CA ALA A 26 20.94 4.91 -3.48
C ALA A 26 19.59 4.18 -3.32
N MET A 27 18.50 4.81 -3.75
CA MET A 27 17.17 4.17 -3.79
C MET A 27 17.15 2.95 -4.72
N ASP A 28 17.70 3.07 -5.93
CA ASP A 28 17.78 1.96 -6.88
C ASP A 28 18.63 0.80 -6.35
N HIS A 29 19.76 1.11 -5.70
CA HIS A 29 20.57 0.12 -5.04
C HIS A 29 19.76 -0.67 -3.99
N ASN A 30 18.99 0.03 -3.15
CA ASN A 30 18.14 -0.62 -2.16
C ASN A 30 17.06 -1.51 -2.81
N PHE A 31 16.50 -1.07 -3.94
CA PHE A 31 15.49 -1.86 -4.66
C PHE A 31 16.10 -3.12 -5.28
N ASP A 32 17.31 -3.05 -5.82
CA ASP A 32 18.05 -4.19 -6.35
C ASP A 32 18.44 -5.20 -5.24
N VAL A 33 18.77 -4.71 -4.04
CA VAL A 33 18.99 -5.60 -2.88
C VAL A 33 17.75 -6.44 -2.58
N ILE A 34 16.55 -5.84 -2.62
CA ILE A 34 15.29 -6.59 -2.45
C ILE A 34 15.08 -7.58 -3.59
N ALA A 35 15.28 -7.14 -4.84
CA ALA A 35 15.12 -7.98 -6.01
C ALA A 35 15.97 -9.26 -5.92
N LYS A 36 17.25 -9.10 -5.56
CA LYS A 36 18.19 -10.20 -5.33
C LYS A 36 17.80 -11.05 -4.13
N THR A 37 17.39 -10.44 -3.03
CA THR A 37 17.00 -11.15 -1.79
C THR A 37 15.86 -12.13 -2.03
N TYR A 38 14.90 -11.78 -2.88
CA TYR A 38 13.71 -12.60 -3.17
C TYR A 38 13.80 -13.36 -4.50
N ALA A 39 14.94 -13.30 -5.20
CA ALA A 39 15.17 -14.07 -6.43
C ALA A 39 15.04 -15.58 -6.15
N GLY A 40 14.29 -16.30 -6.99
CA GLY A 40 14.06 -17.74 -6.85
C GLY A 40 13.22 -18.20 -5.65
N LYS A 41 12.82 -17.29 -4.73
CA LYS A 41 12.00 -17.64 -3.57
C LYS A 41 10.50 -17.60 -3.90
N VAL A 42 9.73 -18.48 -3.24
CA VAL A 42 8.25 -18.45 -3.28
C VAL A 42 7.73 -17.24 -2.54
N CYS A 43 8.30 -16.93 -1.37
CA CYS A 43 8.03 -15.70 -0.64
C CYS A 43 8.58 -14.50 -1.42
N LYS A 44 7.81 -13.41 -1.43
CA LYS A 44 8.10 -12.16 -2.15
C LYS A 44 7.70 -10.97 -1.28
N MET A 45 8.30 -9.81 -1.54
CA MET A 45 7.96 -8.59 -0.82
C MET A 45 6.67 -7.96 -1.32
N ARG A 46 5.84 -7.46 -0.40
CA ARG A 46 4.76 -6.51 -0.70
C ARG A 46 5.09 -5.20 0.00
N GLN A 47 5.58 -4.22 -0.75
CA GLN A 47 6.15 -3.01 -0.15
C GLN A 47 5.06 -2.18 0.53
N HIS A 48 5.37 -1.63 1.71
CA HIS A 48 4.42 -0.78 2.42
C HIS A 48 4.50 0.68 1.96
N ALA A 49 3.44 1.14 1.30
CA ALA A 49 3.33 2.49 0.74
C ALA A 49 3.19 3.59 1.81
N LYS A 50 2.90 3.27 3.08
CA LYS A 50 2.65 4.29 4.12
C LYS A 50 3.81 5.28 4.30
N ASN A 51 5.04 4.81 4.07
CA ASN A 51 6.25 5.61 4.25
C ASN A 51 6.56 6.45 3.01
N ILE A 52 6.33 5.90 1.82
CA ILE A 52 6.78 6.49 0.55
C ILE A 52 5.68 7.30 -0.14
N LYS A 53 4.42 6.85 -0.05
CA LYS A 53 3.21 7.54 -0.53
C LYS A 53 3.27 8.03 -1.99
N SER A 54 4.10 7.39 -2.81
CA SER A 54 4.32 7.74 -4.21
C SER A 54 4.15 6.49 -5.08
N PRO A 55 3.08 6.42 -5.90
CA PRO A 55 2.87 5.31 -6.82
C PRO A 55 4.05 5.12 -7.78
N LEU A 56 4.65 6.22 -8.25
CA LEU A 56 5.82 6.18 -9.13
C LEU A 56 7.01 5.43 -8.49
N ILE A 57 7.29 5.71 -7.21
CA ILE A 57 8.40 5.04 -6.50
C ILE A 57 8.03 3.59 -6.19
N MET A 58 6.78 3.31 -5.84
CA MET A 58 6.30 1.93 -5.64
C MET A 58 6.41 1.11 -6.92
N GLN A 59 6.01 1.66 -8.06
CA GLN A 59 6.13 1.01 -9.36
C GLN A 59 7.60 0.72 -9.70
N ARG A 60 8.51 1.66 -9.42
CA ARG A 60 9.95 1.46 -9.63
C ARG A 60 10.52 0.29 -8.81
N GLN A 61 10.09 0.10 -7.55
CA GLN A 61 10.47 -1.08 -6.75
C GLN A 61 9.84 -2.36 -7.30
N ILE A 62 8.61 -2.30 -7.79
CA ILE A 62 7.94 -3.44 -8.43
C ILE A 62 8.73 -3.87 -9.68
N ASP A 63 9.10 -2.92 -10.53
CA ASP A 63 9.84 -3.15 -11.76
C ASP A 63 11.25 -3.70 -11.51
N ALA A 64 11.90 -3.28 -10.42
CA ALA A 64 13.19 -3.83 -9.99
C ALA A 64 13.11 -5.34 -9.63
N GLY A 65 11.95 -5.82 -9.19
CA GLY A 65 11.69 -7.23 -8.93
C GLY A 65 11.76 -7.64 -7.46
N GLY A 66 11.59 -8.94 -7.20
CA GLY A 66 11.52 -9.50 -5.83
C GLY A 66 10.21 -9.22 -5.09
N THR A 67 9.21 -8.64 -5.77
CA THR A 67 7.93 -8.26 -5.19
C THR A 67 6.76 -9.14 -5.68
N LEU A 68 5.58 -8.95 -5.09
CA LEU A 68 4.31 -9.53 -5.56
C LEU A 68 3.57 -8.66 -6.61
N ASN A 69 4.23 -7.63 -7.17
CA ASN A 69 3.58 -6.63 -8.04
C ASN A 69 2.39 -5.91 -7.36
N GLY A 70 2.42 -5.83 -6.03
CA GLY A 70 1.40 -5.20 -5.22
C GLY A 70 2.01 -4.51 -4.00
N VAL A 71 1.20 -3.70 -3.32
CA VAL A 71 1.65 -2.90 -2.17
C VAL A 71 0.73 -3.04 -0.96
N CYS A 72 1.25 -2.67 0.20
CA CYS A 72 0.47 -2.50 1.42
C CYS A 72 0.15 -1.01 1.66
N ALA A 73 -1.10 -0.70 1.98
CA ALA A 73 -1.55 0.63 2.40
C ALA A 73 -1.98 0.59 3.87
N ALA A 74 -1.75 1.67 4.61
CA ALA A 74 -2.20 1.77 6.02
C ALA A 74 -3.59 2.41 6.13
N LYS A 75 -4.09 3.03 5.06
CA LYS A 75 -5.39 3.71 5.02
C LYS A 75 -6.02 3.58 3.64
N VAL A 76 -7.35 3.67 3.60
CA VAL A 76 -8.15 3.68 2.36
C VAL A 76 -7.69 4.77 1.39
N THR A 77 -7.38 5.98 1.87
CA THR A 77 -6.90 7.07 1.01
C THR A 77 -5.56 6.78 0.36
N GLU A 78 -4.68 6.01 1.01
CA GLU A 78 -3.42 5.59 0.40
C GLU A 78 -3.69 4.55 -0.70
N ALA A 79 -4.62 3.61 -0.46
CA ALA A 79 -5.02 2.62 -1.46
C ALA A 79 -5.57 3.29 -2.72
N GLU A 80 -6.43 4.30 -2.57
CA GLU A 80 -6.97 5.07 -3.70
C GLU A 80 -5.86 5.69 -4.55
N VAL A 81 -4.89 6.37 -3.93
CA VAL A 81 -3.76 6.99 -4.64
C VAL A 81 -2.90 5.93 -5.35
N MET A 82 -2.70 4.76 -4.74
CA MET A 82 -1.95 3.67 -5.39
C MET A 82 -2.71 3.12 -6.62
N VAL A 83 -4.02 2.93 -6.52
CA VAL A 83 -4.86 2.47 -7.63
C VAL A 83 -4.92 3.50 -8.76
N GLU A 84 -5.12 4.77 -8.44
CA GLU A 84 -5.07 5.87 -9.41
C GLU A 84 -3.72 5.95 -10.11
N GLY A 85 -2.64 5.71 -9.37
CA GLY A 85 -1.28 5.62 -9.91
C GLY A 85 -0.96 4.33 -10.69
N GLY A 86 -1.94 3.43 -10.86
CA GLY A 86 -1.84 2.24 -11.71
C GLY A 86 -1.53 0.93 -10.98
N ILE A 87 -1.32 0.93 -9.66
CA ILE A 87 -1.04 -0.28 -8.89
C ILE A 87 -2.35 -0.96 -8.51
N ARG A 88 -2.58 -2.16 -9.03
CA ARG A 88 -3.88 -2.84 -8.93
C ARG A 88 -3.97 -3.95 -7.88
N ASP A 89 -2.91 -4.24 -7.14
CA ASP A 89 -2.96 -5.23 -6.05
C ASP A 89 -2.59 -4.55 -4.72
N ILE A 90 -3.60 -4.31 -3.88
CA ILE A 90 -3.47 -3.56 -2.64
C ILE A 90 -3.95 -4.39 -1.46
N LEU A 91 -3.11 -4.49 -0.43
CA LEU A 91 -3.50 -4.95 0.90
C LEU A 91 -3.59 -3.76 1.86
N VAL A 92 -4.77 -3.49 2.40
CA VAL A 92 -4.95 -2.53 3.49
C VAL A 92 -4.65 -3.26 4.80
N THR A 93 -3.48 -2.99 5.39
CA THR A 93 -2.96 -3.72 6.56
C THR A 93 -3.52 -3.16 7.88
N SER A 94 -4.82 -2.86 7.91
CA SER A 94 -5.53 -2.31 9.05
C SER A 94 -7.02 -2.62 8.95
N GLU A 95 -7.69 -2.75 10.08
CA GLU A 95 -9.14 -2.91 10.17
C GLU A 95 -9.85 -1.63 9.70
N VAL A 96 -10.89 -1.78 8.88
CA VAL A 96 -11.69 -0.66 8.38
C VAL A 96 -13.13 -0.82 8.86
N SER A 97 -13.48 -0.08 9.91
CA SER A 97 -14.80 -0.17 10.56
C SER A 97 -15.84 0.83 10.06
N SER A 98 -15.43 1.84 9.28
CA SER A 98 -16.35 2.88 8.81
C SER A 98 -17.08 2.45 7.53
N PRO A 99 -18.43 2.42 7.49
CA PRO A 99 -19.18 2.01 6.32
C PRO A 99 -18.86 2.83 5.06
N SER A 100 -18.64 4.14 5.21
CA SER A 100 -18.28 5.00 4.06
C SER A 100 -16.90 4.68 3.50
N LYS A 101 -15.93 4.31 4.35
CA LYS A 101 -14.60 3.85 3.93
C LYS A 101 -14.66 2.46 3.28
N LEU A 102 -15.47 1.57 3.82
CA LEU A 102 -15.70 0.25 3.23
C LEU A 102 -16.35 0.35 1.84
N ARG A 103 -17.35 1.21 1.63
CA ARG A 103 -17.95 1.44 0.31
C ARG A 103 -16.93 1.98 -0.71
N ARG A 104 -15.96 2.78 -0.27
CA ARG A 104 -14.85 3.23 -1.13
C ARG A 104 -13.91 2.09 -1.50
N LEU A 105 -13.51 1.25 -0.54
CA LEU A 105 -12.72 0.04 -0.84
C LEU A 105 -13.47 -0.91 -1.77
N ALA A 106 -14.77 -1.09 -1.56
CA ALA A 106 -15.63 -1.90 -2.42
C ALA A 106 -15.70 -1.36 -3.86
N SER A 107 -15.76 -0.03 -4.00
CA SER A 107 -15.72 0.62 -5.32
C SER A 107 -14.36 0.41 -6.00
N LEU A 108 -13.25 0.54 -5.26
CA LEU A 108 -11.91 0.24 -5.77
C LEU A 108 -11.77 -1.24 -6.17
N ALA A 109 -12.39 -2.15 -5.41
CA ALA A 109 -12.35 -3.59 -5.65
C ALA A 109 -12.97 -4.03 -6.99
N LYS A 110 -13.70 -3.12 -7.68
CA LYS A 110 -14.20 -3.36 -9.04
C LYS A 110 -13.13 -3.19 -10.12
N ILE A 111 -12.05 -2.47 -9.83
CA ILE A 111 -11.00 -2.13 -10.81
C ILE A 111 -9.60 -2.55 -10.36
N ALA A 112 -9.46 -3.01 -9.12
CA ALA A 112 -8.23 -3.49 -8.51
C ALA A 112 -8.53 -4.66 -7.56
N ASP A 113 -7.53 -5.49 -7.30
CA ASP A 113 -7.57 -6.53 -6.28
C ASP A 113 -7.28 -5.92 -4.90
N ILE A 114 -8.36 -5.65 -4.16
CA ILE A 114 -8.33 -5.02 -2.85
C ILE A 114 -8.53 -6.07 -1.76
N LYS A 115 -7.64 -6.02 -0.77
CA LYS A 115 -7.69 -6.87 0.43
C LYS A 115 -7.65 -5.99 1.68
N LEU A 116 -8.24 -6.42 2.79
CA LEU A 116 -8.03 -5.80 4.10
C LEU A 116 -7.84 -6.82 5.23
N CYS A 117 -7.23 -6.37 6.32
CA CYS A 117 -7.20 -7.08 7.59
C CYS A 117 -8.54 -6.96 8.33
N VAL A 118 -8.93 -8.04 9.00
CA VAL A 118 -10.03 -8.08 9.98
C VAL A 118 -9.57 -8.86 11.21
N ASP A 119 -10.08 -8.50 12.37
CA ASP A 119 -9.87 -9.23 13.63
C ASP A 119 -11.15 -9.40 14.45
N ASN A 120 -12.30 -9.00 13.90
CA ASN A 120 -13.60 -8.98 14.56
C ASN A 120 -14.71 -9.49 13.62
N PRO A 121 -15.55 -10.47 14.05
CA PRO A 121 -16.67 -10.98 13.25
C PRO A 121 -17.67 -9.91 12.80
N GLU A 122 -18.02 -8.95 13.64
CA GLU A 122 -18.95 -7.86 13.30
C GLU A 122 -18.39 -7.00 12.16
N ASN A 123 -17.07 -6.74 12.16
CA ASN A 123 -16.45 -6.02 11.06
C ASN A 123 -16.44 -6.85 9.78
N LEU A 124 -16.19 -8.15 9.86
CA LEU A 124 -16.24 -9.06 8.72
C LEU A 124 -17.65 -9.13 8.10
N GLU A 125 -18.70 -9.19 8.92
CA GLU A 125 -20.09 -9.14 8.45
C GLU A 125 -20.39 -7.83 7.72
N GLN A 126 -19.93 -6.70 8.24
CA GLN A 126 -20.07 -5.40 7.58
C GLN A 126 -19.34 -5.33 6.23
N VAL A 127 -18.12 -5.87 6.16
CA VAL A 127 -17.37 -5.98 4.89
C VAL A 127 -18.15 -6.82 3.88
N SER A 128 -18.66 -7.97 4.31
CA SER A 128 -19.44 -8.89 3.48
C SER A 128 -20.71 -8.24 2.93
N GLN A 129 -21.50 -7.60 3.79
CA GLN A 129 -22.74 -6.93 3.38
C GLN A 129 -22.46 -5.81 2.37
N ILE A 130 -21.43 -4.99 2.62
CA ILE A 130 -21.07 -3.90 1.69
C ILE A 130 -20.54 -4.43 0.36
N ALA A 131 -19.76 -5.52 0.38
CA ALA A 131 -19.29 -6.16 -0.84
C ALA A 131 -20.48 -6.68 -1.69
N LEU A 132 -21.49 -7.29 -1.06
CA LEU A 132 -22.73 -7.72 -1.71
C LEU A 132 -23.53 -6.54 -2.26
N ASP A 133 -23.81 -5.52 -1.44
CA ASP A 133 -24.56 -4.32 -1.83
C ASP A 133 -23.96 -3.60 -3.04
N THR A 134 -22.63 -3.67 -3.18
CA THR A 134 -21.89 -2.97 -4.22
C THR A 134 -21.52 -3.88 -5.38
N GLU A 135 -21.86 -5.17 -5.36
CA GLU A 135 -21.43 -6.14 -6.37
C GLU A 135 -19.90 -6.12 -6.58
N SER A 136 -19.16 -6.19 -5.48
CA SER A 136 -17.70 -6.21 -5.48
C SER A 136 -17.15 -7.43 -4.73
N LYS A 137 -15.86 -7.72 -4.94
CA LYS A 137 -15.16 -8.80 -4.24
C LYS A 137 -13.96 -8.23 -3.50
N ILE A 138 -14.03 -8.25 -2.18
CA ILE A 138 -12.96 -7.79 -1.31
C ILE A 138 -12.28 -9.01 -0.69
N GLY A 139 -10.95 -9.09 -0.82
CA GLY A 139 -10.16 -10.10 -0.13
C GLY A 139 -10.03 -9.78 1.36
N VAL A 140 -9.98 -10.82 2.19
CA VAL A 140 -9.90 -10.68 3.64
C VAL A 140 -8.72 -11.48 4.16
N LEU A 141 -7.94 -10.86 5.05
CA LEU A 141 -6.93 -11.54 5.85
C LEU A 141 -7.32 -11.39 7.31
N ILE A 142 -7.21 -12.47 8.08
CA ILE A 142 -7.38 -12.40 9.54
C ILE A 142 -6.05 -11.90 10.13
N GLU A 143 -6.06 -10.77 10.82
CA GLU A 143 -4.89 -10.29 11.55
C GLU A 143 -4.72 -11.14 12.82
N VAL A 144 -3.52 -11.65 13.05
CA VAL A 144 -3.17 -12.47 14.22
C VAL A 144 -2.16 -11.70 15.05
N ASP A 145 -2.42 -11.54 16.35
CA ASP A 145 -1.49 -10.88 17.27
C ASP A 145 -0.35 -11.85 17.61
N THR A 146 0.82 -11.62 17.03
CA THR A 146 2.00 -12.47 17.27
C THR A 146 2.86 -12.01 18.44
N SER A 147 2.58 -10.86 19.07
CA SER A 147 3.29 -10.30 20.26
C SER A 147 3.14 -8.77 20.43
N MET A 148 2.45 -8.06 19.52
CA MET A 148 2.45 -6.60 19.51
C MET A 148 1.39 -5.99 20.44
N GLY A 149 0.35 -6.73 20.81
CA GLY A 149 -0.69 -6.25 21.73
C GLY A 149 -1.52 -5.08 21.17
N ARG A 150 -1.61 -4.95 19.84
CA ARG A 150 -2.28 -3.82 19.17
C ARG A 150 -3.65 -4.20 18.60
N ALA A 151 -3.65 -5.04 17.58
CA ALA A 151 -4.81 -5.57 16.86
C ALA A 151 -4.57 -7.05 16.57
N GLY A 152 -5.57 -7.72 16.04
CA GLY A 152 -5.49 -9.13 15.67
C GLY A 152 -6.01 -10.08 16.75
N VAL A 153 -6.49 -11.23 16.28
CA VAL A 153 -6.97 -12.31 17.14
C VAL A 153 -5.79 -12.95 17.89
N ARG A 154 -6.03 -13.36 19.14
CA ARG A 154 -5.01 -13.94 20.04
C ARG A 154 -5.18 -15.44 20.24
N THR A 155 -6.32 -15.96 19.81
CA THR A 155 -6.75 -17.33 20.00
C THR A 155 -7.16 -17.92 18.65
N PRO A 156 -7.00 -19.24 18.44
CA PRO A 156 -7.50 -19.91 17.25
C PRO A 156 -9.03 -20.00 17.16
N GLU A 157 -9.72 -19.98 18.31
CA GLU A 157 -11.19 -19.92 18.41
C GLU A 157 -11.74 -18.55 18.01
#